data_AF-A0A7W0UCW5-F1
#
_entry.id   AF-A0A7W0UCW5-F1
#
_cell.length_a   1.000
_cell.length_b   1.000
_cell.length_c   1.000
_cell.angle_alpha   90.00
_cell.angle_beta   90.00
_cell.angle_gamma   90.00
#
_symmetry.space_group_name_H-M   'P 1'
#
loop_
_entity.id
_entity.type
_entity.pdbx_description
1 polymer ?
#
loop_
_entity_poly.entity_id
_entity_poly.type
_entity_poly.pdbx_seq_one_letter_code
_entity_poly.pdbx_strand_id
1 'polypeptide(L)'
;ASSRPELGSLILEGDLAVEDEQLWKDDGDADRSGWFCVRTNPFDCPADGCVFVADFMTAAHLILVWEERDDPNLLWHAQRAKDVGRNPRVVGYENGFGPSASYYAWEASGRPVHGVRGR
;
A
#
# COMPACT_ATOMS: atom_id res chain seq x y z
N ALA A 1 48.70 25.82 -34.89
CA ALA A 1 48.24 25.85 -33.48
C ALA A 1 46.75 25.54 -33.49
N SER A 2 46.36 24.31 -33.16
CA SER A 2 44.94 23.88 -33.14
C SER A 2 44.39 24.05 -31.74
N SER A 3 43.36 24.90 -31.60
CA SER A 3 42.54 24.96 -30.39
C SER A 3 41.59 23.76 -30.38
N ARG A 4 41.64 22.96 -29.31
CA ARG A 4 40.63 21.91 -29.05
C ARG A 4 39.37 22.58 -28.48
N PRO A 5 38.15 22.20 -28.92
CA PRO A 5 36.95 22.61 -28.21
C PRO A 5 36.90 21.88 -26.86
N GLU A 6 36.67 22.64 -25.79
CA GLU A 6 36.49 22.11 -24.44
C GLU A 6 35.06 21.58 -24.31
N LEU A 7 34.92 20.37 -23.77
CA LEU A 7 33.62 19.72 -23.54
C LEU A 7 32.85 20.50 -22.47
N GLY A 8 31.63 20.92 -22.80
CA GLY A 8 30.72 21.56 -21.86
C GLY A 8 30.40 20.64 -20.69
N SER A 9 30.81 21.06 -19.49
CA SER A 9 30.39 20.46 -18.23
C SER A 9 28.95 20.88 -17.95
N LEU A 10 28.05 19.91 -17.85
CA LEU A 10 26.71 20.11 -17.31
C LEU A 10 26.83 20.09 -15.78
N ILE A 11 26.82 21.27 -15.18
CA ILE A 11 26.61 21.41 -13.74
C ILE A 11 25.10 21.24 -13.52
N LEU A 12 24.69 20.07 -13.01
CA LEU A 12 23.35 19.88 -12.45
C LEU A 12 23.33 20.50 -11.05
N GLU A 13 23.34 21.84 -11.00
CA GLU A 13 23.02 22.60 -9.80
C GLU A 13 21.52 22.86 -9.78
N GLY A 14 20.85 22.35 -8.75
CA GLY A 14 19.50 22.78 -8.39
C GLY A 14 18.46 21.69 -8.54
N ASP A 15 17.97 21.23 -7.39
CA ASP A 15 16.79 20.41 -7.18
C ASP A 15 16.80 19.03 -7.84
N LEU A 16 17.37 18.07 -7.11
CA LEU A 16 16.65 16.81 -6.92
C LEU A 16 15.30 17.17 -6.26
N ALA A 17 14.34 17.61 -7.09
CA ALA A 17 12.95 17.51 -6.74
C ALA A 17 12.72 16.03 -6.46
N VAL A 18 12.76 15.67 -5.18
CA VAL A 18 12.04 14.51 -4.67
C VAL A 18 10.60 14.77 -5.10
N GLU A 19 10.24 14.24 -6.26
CA GLU A 19 8.86 14.12 -6.69
C GLU A 19 8.18 13.45 -5.50
N ASP A 20 7.37 14.23 -4.80
CA ASP A 20 6.53 13.78 -3.70
C ASP A 20 5.64 12.70 -4.32
N GLU A 21 6.09 11.44 -4.29
CA GLU A 21 5.31 10.26 -4.67
C GLU A 21 4.07 10.34 -3.81
N GLN A 22 3.00 10.91 -4.39
CA GLN A 22 1.79 11.29 -3.69
C GLN A 22 1.27 10.07 -2.95
N LEU A 23 1.57 10.06 -1.65
CA LEU A 23 1.23 9.00 -0.72
C LEU A 23 -0.26 8.75 -0.85
N TRP A 24 -0.62 7.58 -1.37
CA TRP A 24 -2.02 7.25 -1.65
C TRP A 24 -2.80 7.23 -0.33
N LYS A 25 -3.79 8.11 -0.25
CA LYS A 25 -4.77 8.17 0.82
C LYS A 25 -6.09 7.76 0.21
N ASP A 26 -6.81 6.87 0.87
CA ASP A 26 -8.20 6.62 0.48
C ASP A 26 -9.03 7.86 0.87
N ASP A 27 -9.68 8.46 -0.13
CA ASP A 27 -10.52 9.66 0.02
C ASP A 27 -11.89 9.34 0.64
N GLY A 28 -12.19 8.06 0.91
CA GLY A 28 -13.52 7.60 1.29
C GLY A 28 -13.62 7.18 2.75
N ASP A 29 -14.08 8.08 3.62
CA ASP A 29 -14.74 7.78 4.91
C ASP A 29 -16.13 7.15 4.65
N ALA A 30 -16.20 6.21 3.71
CA ALA A 30 -17.40 5.48 3.37
C ALA A 30 -17.67 4.48 4.50
N ASP A 31 -18.91 4.42 4.98
CA ASP A 31 -19.31 3.42 5.96
C ASP A 31 -19.15 2.01 5.35
N ARG A 32 -18.15 1.28 5.84
CA ARG A 32 -17.87 -0.12 5.42
C ARG A 32 -18.38 -1.13 6.44
N SER A 33 -19.41 -0.76 7.20
CA SER A 33 -20.13 -1.68 8.06
C SER A 33 -20.64 -2.89 7.27
N GLY A 34 -20.35 -4.09 7.76
CA GLY A 34 -20.76 -5.35 7.12
C GLY A 34 -19.79 -5.88 6.05
N TRP A 35 -18.73 -5.14 5.71
CA TRP A 35 -17.68 -5.60 4.80
C TRP A 35 -16.72 -6.57 5.49
N PHE A 36 -15.84 -7.19 4.72
CA PHE A 36 -14.88 -8.20 5.17
C PHE A 36 -13.45 -7.79 4.88
N CYS A 37 -12.53 -8.21 5.76
CA CYS A 37 -11.09 -8.09 5.58
C CYS A 37 -10.39 -9.40 5.94
N VAL A 38 -9.09 -9.47 5.65
CA VAL A 38 -8.25 -10.63 5.98
C VAL A 38 -7.33 -10.28 7.13
N ARG A 39 -7.57 -10.86 8.31
CA ARG A 39 -6.64 -10.83 9.44
C ARG A 39 -5.50 -11.81 9.20
N THR A 40 -4.29 -11.43 9.53
CA THR A 40 -3.09 -12.27 9.41
C THR A 40 -2.27 -12.26 10.69
N ASN A 41 -1.24 -13.08 10.76
CA ASN A 41 -0.14 -12.84 11.70
C ASN A 41 0.52 -11.48 11.39
N PRO A 42 1.10 -10.80 12.40
CA PRO A 42 1.80 -9.53 12.22
C PRO A 42 2.83 -9.60 11.09
N PHE A 43 2.89 -8.55 10.28
CA PHE A 43 3.80 -8.45 9.15
C PHE A 43 4.38 -7.04 9.05
N ASP A 44 5.71 -6.96 9.06
CA ASP A 44 6.42 -5.69 8.93
C ASP A 44 6.32 -5.16 7.50
N CYS A 45 6.08 -3.85 7.36
CA CYS A 45 6.07 -3.21 6.05
C CYS A 45 7.44 -3.38 5.36
N PRO A 46 7.51 -3.84 4.10
CA PRO A 46 8.77 -4.03 3.40
C PRO A 46 9.41 -2.72 2.91
N ALA A 47 8.75 -1.58 3.09
CA ALA A 47 9.28 -0.28 2.71
C ALA A 47 10.43 0.14 3.64
N ASP A 48 11.52 0.61 3.04
CA ASP A 48 12.75 0.91 3.76
C ASP A 48 12.52 2.05 4.78
N GLY A 49 12.87 1.80 6.03
CA GLY A 49 12.65 2.75 7.13
C GLY A 49 11.19 2.86 7.63
N CYS A 50 10.26 2.03 7.16
CA CYS A 50 8.90 1.99 7.68
C CYS A 50 8.79 1.07 8.90
N VAL A 51 8.21 1.57 9.98
CA VAL A 51 8.01 0.83 11.25
C VAL A 51 6.59 0.26 11.40
N PHE A 52 5.78 0.32 10.35
CA PHE A 52 4.41 -0.15 10.39
C PHE A 52 4.35 -1.67 10.43
N VAL A 53 3.59 -2.21 11.39
CA VAL A 53 3.32 -3.65 11.53
C VAL A 53 1.84 -3.89 11.28
N ALA A 54 1.54 -4.71 10.28
CA ALA A 54 0.18 -4.98 9.84
C ALA A 54 -0.36 -6.30 10.43
N ASP A 55 -1.41 -6.22 11.24
CA ASP A 55 -2.19 -7.39 11.70
C ASP A 55 -3.24 -7.85 10.66
N PHE A 56 -3.42 -7.06 9.61
CA PHE A 56 -4.36 -7.32 8.53
C PHE A 56 -3.64 -7.27 7.19
N MET A 57 -4.32 -7.79 6.17
CA MET A 57 -3.93 -7.56 4.80
C MET A 57 -4.13 -6.09 4.45
N THR A 58 -3.04 -5.42 4.12
CA THR A 58 -3.02 -4.00 3.81
C THR A 58 -2.46 -3.74 2.43
N ALA A 59 -2.93 -2.67 1.81
CA ALA A 59 -2.25 -2.00 0.72
C ALA A 59 -1.93 -0.58 1.17
N ALA A 60 -0.66 -0.16 1.06
CA ALA A 60 -0.28 1.21 1.41
C ALA A 60 -0.69 1.63 2.85
N HIS A 61 -0.60 0.70 3.81
CA HIS A 61 -1.05 0.84 5.20
C HIS A 61 -2.56 0.98 5.43
N LEU A 62 -3.36 0.84 4.38
CA LEU A 62 -4.83 0.78 4.48
C LEU A 62 -5.27 -0.69 4.47
N ILE A 63 -6.14 -1.07 5.40
CA ILE A 63 -6.73 -2.40 5.45
C ILE A 63 -7.57 -2.61 4.19
N LEU A 64 -7.25 -3.63 3.40
CA LEU A 64 -8.08 -3.96 2.25
C LEU A 64 -9.40 -4.59 2.70
N VAL A 65 -10.49 -4.12 2.11
CA VAL A 65 -11.85 -4.57 2.43
C VAL A 65 -12.66 -4.88 1.17
N TRP A 66 -13.58 -5.83 1.31
CA TRP A 66 -14.50 -6.32 0.28
C TRP A 66 -15.93 -6.41 0.80
N GLU A 67 -16.92 -6.24 -0.06
CA GLU A 67 -18.34 -6.33 0.29
C GLU A 67 -18.76 -7.76 0.62
N GLU A 68 -18.30 -8.72 -0.19
CA GLU A 68 -18.68 -10.13 -0.08
C GLU A 68 -17.60 -10.95 0.63
N ARG A 69 -18.02 -11.84 1.53
CA ARG A 69 -17.12 -12.69 2.33
C ARG A 69 -16.35 -13.70 1.47
N ASP A 70 -16.98 -14.18 0.41
CA ASP A 70 -16.49 -15.18 -0.53
C ASP A 70 -16.06 -14.56 -1.87
N ASP A 71 -15.82 -13.25 -1.91
CA ASP A 71 -15.25 -12.57 -3.09
C ASP A 71 -13.98 -13.31 -3.57
N PRO A 72 -13.88 -13.65 -4.87
CA PRO A 72 -12.73 -14.39 -5.39
C PRO A 72 -11.39 -13.71 -5.19
N ASN A 73 -11.33 -12.36 -5.27
CA ASN A 73 -10.10 -11.62 -5.03
C ASN A 73 -9.71 -11.65 -3.55
N LEU A 74 -10.67 -11.53 -2.64
CA LEU A 74 -10.42 -11.70 -1.21
C LEU A 74 -9.81 -13.07 -0.93
N LEU A 75 -10.45 -14.14 -1.43
CA LEU A 75 -9.99 -15.51 -1.22
C LEU A 75 -8.63 -15.78 -1.87
N TRP A 76 -8.36 -15.21 -3.04
CA TRP A 76 -7.07 -15.30 -3.71
C TRP A 76 -5.96 -14.66 -2.87
N HIS A 77 -6.18 -13.45 -2.36
CA HIS A 77 -5.17 -12.77 -1.53
C HIS A 77 -4.98 -13.49 -0.20
N ALA A 78 -6.06 -13.98 0.42
CA ALA A 78 -5.97 -14.83 1.61
C ALA A 78 -5.12 -16.08 1.31
N GLN A 79 -5.33 -16.76 0.19
CA GLN A 79 -4.50 -17.91 -0.18
C GLN A 79 -3.02 -17.54 -0.34
N ARG A 80 -2.70 -16.40 -0.97
CA ARG A 80 -1.32 -15.89 -1.06
C ARG A 80 -0.69 -15.66 0.32
N ALA A 81 -1.43 -15.07 1.26
CA ALA A 81 -0.96 -14.89 2.62
C ALA A 81 -0.73 -16.24 3.34
N LYS A 82 -1.58 -17.24 3.06
CA LYS A 82 -1.39 -18.62 3.56
C LYS A 82 -0.12 -19.26 2.99
N ASP A 83 0.14 -19.09 1.70
CA ASP A 83 1.31 -19.66 1.01
C ASP A 83 2.64 -19.20 1.65
N VAL A 84 2.67 -17.99 2.23
CA VAL A 84 3.82 -17.43 2.94
C VAL A 84 3.74 -17.58 4.47
N GLY A 85 2.84 -18.42 4.97
CA GLY A 85 2.77 -18.76 6.40
C GLY A 85 2.14 -17.70 7.31
N ARG A 86 1.40 -16.72 6.77
CA ARG A 86 0.80 -15.62 7.55
C ARG A 86 -0.57 -15.96 8.20
N ASN A 87 -0.99 -17.23 8.20
CA ASN A 87 -2.20 -17.73 8.89
C ASN A 87 -3.46 -16.85 8.70
N PRO A 88 -3.93 -16.64 7.46
CA PRO A 88 -5.03 -15.73 7.16
C PRO A 88 -6.38 -16.21 7.73
N ARG A 89 -7.23 -15.24 8.09
CA ARG A 89 -8.62 -15.43 8.54
C ARG A 89 -9.50 -14.34 7.94
N VAL A 90 -10.57 -14.71 7.25
CA VAL A 90 -11.59 -13.77 6.79
C VAL A 90 -12.48 -13.39 7.97
N VAL A 91 -12.56 -12.10 8.27
CA VAL A 91 -13.34 -11.54 9.39
C VAL A 91 -14.16 -10.35 8.91
N GLY A 92 -15.24 -10.00 9.62
CA GLY A 92 -15.96 -8.76 9.37
C GLY A 92 -15.08 -7.57 9.75
N TYR A 93 -15.04 -6.54 8.91
CA TYR A 93 -14.30 -5.31 9.17
C TYR A 93 -15.03 -4.44 10.19
N GLU A 94 -14.27 -3.82 11.07
CA GLU A 94 -14.74 -2.84 12.04
C GLU A 94 -13.86 -1.59 11.92
N ASN A 95 -14.46 -0.39 11.99
CA ASN A 95 -13.73 0.89 11.93
C ASN A 95 -12.62 1.00 12.99
N GLY A 96 -12.76 0.28 14.11
CA GLY A 96 -11.75 0.20 15.16
C GLY A 96 -10.44 -0.51 14.76
N PHE A 97 -10.42 -1.27 13.67
CA PHE A 97 -9.20 -1.96 13.20
C PHE A 97 -8.18 -1.00 12.59
N GLY A 98 -8.63 0.14 12.08
CA GLY A 98 -7.77 1.12 11.43
C GLY A 98 -8.32 1.57 10.07
N PRO A 99 -7.62 2.49 9.40
CA PRO A 99 -8.06 3.02 8.12
C PRO A 99 -8.10 1.90 7.07
N SER A 100 -9.09 1.94 6.19
CA SER A 100 -9.30 0.90 5.18
C SER A 100 -9.37 1.48 3.79
N ALA A 101 -9.18 0.64 2.78
CA ALA A 101 -9.49 0.94 1.38
C ALA A 101 -10.22 -0.24 0.73
N SER A 102 -11.24 0.05 -0.08
CA SER A 102 -11.88 -1.01 -0.86
C SER A 102 -10.87 -1.57 -1.85
N TYR A 103 -10.91 -2.89 -2.06
CA TYR A 103 -10.06 -3.54 -3.06
C TYR A 103 -10.18 -2.88 -4.44
N TYR A 104 -11.40 -2.52 -4.83
CA TYR A 104 -11.68 -1.91 -6.13
C TYR A 104 -11.09 -0.49 -6.25
N ALA A 105 -11.09 0.31 -5.17
CA ALA A 105 -10.45 1.63 -5.16
C ALA A 105 -8.92 1.51 -5.25
N TRP A 106 -8.33 0.53 -4.54
CA TRP A 106 -6.90 0.24 -4.63
C TRP A 106 -6.49 -0.20 -6.04
N GLU A 107 -7.26 -1.09 -6.65
CA GLU A 107 -7.03 -1.57 -8.01
C GLU A 107 -7.16 -0.43 -9.03
N ALA A 108 -8.22 0.39 -8.93
CA ALA A 108 -8.43 1.56 -9.77
C ALA A 108 -7.32 2.62 -9.62
N SER A 109 -6.67 2.67 -8.46
CA SER A 109 -5.53 3.57 -8.18
C SER A 109 -4.19 3.03 -8.70
N GLY A 110 -4.18 1.94 -9.45
CA GLY A 110 -2.95 1.35 -10.01
C GLY A 110 -2.16 0.49 -9.02
N ARG A 111 -2.81 0.00 -7.96
CA ARG A 111 -2.25 -0.93 -6.96
C ARG A 111 -1.05 -0.36 -6.19
N PRO A 112 -1.16 0.83 -5.57
CA PRO A 112 -0.08 1.41 -4.77
C PRO A 112 0.30 0.48 -3.62
N VAL A 113 1.60 0.32 -3.38
CA VAL A 113 2.15 -0.56 -2.34
C VAL A 113 2.54 0.19 -1.07
N HIS A 114 2.70 1.51 -1.16
CA HIS A 114 3.06 2.39 -0.05
C HIS A 114 2.28 3.71 -0.15
N GLY A 115 1.65 4.16 0.94
CA GLY A 115 0.77 5.34 0.89
C GLY A 115 0.64 6.11 2.20
N VAL A 116 1.37 5.75 3.27
CA VAL A 116 1.44 6.59 4.47
C VAL A 116 2.87 6.53 5.02
N ARG A 117 3.54 7.67 5.23
CA ARG A 117 4.77 7.72 6.06
C ARG A 117 4.41 7.17 7.45
N GLY A 118 5.21 6.23 7.97
CA GLY A 118 5.06 5.77 9.36
C GLY A 118 4.92 6.97 10.29
N ARG A 119 3.95 6.91 11.22
CA ARG A 119 3.70 8.01 12.17
C ARG A 119 4.95 8.36 12.98
#